data_AF-A0A955AJY3-F1
#
_entry.id   AF-A0A955AJY3-F1
#
_cell.length_a   1.000
_cell.length_b   1.000
_cell.length_c   1.000
_cell.angle_alpha   90.00
_cell.angle_beta   90.00
_cell.angle_gamma   90.00
#
_symmetry.space_group_name_H-M   'P 1'
#
loop_
_entity.id
_entity.type
_entity.pdbx_description
1 polymer ?
#
loop_
_entity_poly.entity_id
_entity_poly.type
_entity_poly.pdbx_seq_one_letter_code
_entity_poly.pdbx_strand_id
1 'polypeptide(L)'
;MSRMFQLSALLLMVLTGCANRPGWGLSWGQGTAERQKSRAVVHDPYPLNDIGPEVIGGRPREYFTPQAEPVRNNAVSQLPSSYYR
;
A
#
# COMPACT_ATOMS: atom_id res chain seq x y z
N MET A 1 -38.04 -22.23 6.64
CA MET A 1 -38.00 -20.77 6.34
C MET A 1 -36.96 -20.04 7.18
N SER A 2 -37.05 -19.96 8.52
CA SER A 2 -36.10 -19.21 9.38
C SER A 2 -34.61 -19.44 9.08
N ARG A 3 -34.13 -20.70 8.98
CA ARG A 3 -32.70 -20.98 8.71
C ARG A 3 -32.17 -20.50 7.35
N MET A 4 -33.01 -20.48 6.31
CA MET A 4 -32.61 -19.91 5.01
C MET A 4 -32.39 -18.40 5.13
N PHE A 5 -33.23 -17.72 5.93
CA PHE A 5 -33.12 -16.28 6.19
C PHE A 5 -31.87 -15.93 7.02
N GLN A 6 -31.49 -16.80 7.96
CA GLN A 6 -30.24 -16.66 8.71
C GLN A 6 -29.00 -16.85 7.82
N LEU A 7 -29.01 -17.85 6.94
CA LEU A 7 -27.89 -18.10 6.03
C LEU A 7 -27.74 -17.00 4.97
N SER A 8 -28.84 -16.47 4.41
CA SER A 8 -28.77 -15.36 3.46
C SER A 8 -28.32 -14.06 4.11
N ALA A 9 -28.76 -13.75 5.33
CA ALA A 9 -28.29 -12.57 6.08
C ALA A 9 -26.78 -12.65 6.39
N LEU A 10 -26.28 -13.82 6.77
CA LEU A 10 -24.86 -14.03 7.08
C LEU A 10 -23.98 -13.97 5.82
N LEU A 11 -24.47 -14.50 4.69
CA LEU A 11 -23.81 -14.36 3.39
C LEU A 11 -23.72 -12.89 2.93
N LEU A 12 -24.79 -12.11 3.11
CA LEU A 12 -24.81 -10.69 2.74
C LEU A 12 -23.79 -9.87 3.54
N MET A 13 -23.62 -10.14 4.85
CA MET A 13 -22.60 -9.46 5.66
C MET A 13 -21.17 -9.71 5.18
N VAL A 14 -20.85 -10.92 4.69
CA VAL A 14 -19.52 -11.25 4.15
C VAL A 14 -19.26 -10.53 2.82
N LEU A 15 -20.30 -10.29 2.03
CA LEU A 15 -20.20 -9.57 0.75
C LEU A 15 -20.10 -8.05 0.93
N THR A 16 -20.63 -7.48 2.02
CA THR A 16 -20.50 -6.05 2.37
C THR A 16 -19.21 -5.72 3.13
N GLY A 17 -18.06 -6.18 2.62
CA GLY A 17 -16.74 -5.81 3.17
C GLY A 17 -16.25 -4.43 2.69
N CYS A 18 -15.41 -3.76 3.47
CA CYS A 18 -14.85 -2.43 3.17
C CYS A 18 -13.79 -2.41 2.02
N ALA A 19 -13.86 -3.35 1.07
CA ALA A 19 -12.86 -3.58 0.03
C ALA A 19 -12.86 -2.53 -1.10
N ASN A 20 -13.71 -1.50 -1.03
CA ASN A 20 -13.80 -0.43 -2.02
C ASN A 20 -13.26 0.90 -1.48
N ARG A 21 -12.01 0.88 -0.98
CA ARG A 21 -11.26 2.09 -0.62
C ARG A 21 -10.20 2.35 -1.70
N PRO A 22 -10.09 3.58 -2.26
CA PRO A 22 -9.07 3.89 -3.25
C PRO A 22 -7.66 3.50 -2.77
N GLY A 23 -7.03 2.54 -3.45
CA GLY A 23 -5.71 2.00 -3.10
C GLY A 23 -5.70 0.73 -2.23
N TRP A 24 -6.85 0.08 -1.99
CA TRP A 24 -6.97 -1.14 -1.15
C TRP A 24 -8.11 -2.09 -1.60
N GLY A 25 -7.95 -2.81 -2.73
CA GLY A 25 -8.67 -4.10 -2.98
C GLY A 25 -9.47 -4.22 -4.28
N LEU A 26 -9.58 -5.47 -4.80
CA LEU A 26 -10.40 -5.98 -5.93
C LEU A 26 -10.86 -5.00 -7.03
N SER A 27 -10.33 -5.16 -8.25
CA SER A 27 -10.29 -4.17 -9.37
C SER A 27 -9.64 -2.82 -9.00
N TRP A 28 -9.86 -2.30 -7.79
CA TRP A 28 -9.13 -1.20 -7.13
C TRP A 28 -7.96 -1.75 -6.26
N GLY A 29 -7.36 -2.89 -6.66
CA GLY A 29 -6.33 -3.61 -5.91
C GLY A 29 -5.10 -2.77 -5.55
N GLN A 30 -4.08 -3.36 -4.91
CA GLN A 30 -2.90 -2.61 -4.43
C GLN A 30 -2.13 -1.83 -5.53
N GLY A 31 -2.43 -2.10 -6.80
CA GLY A 31 -1.91 -1.44 -7.99
C GLY A 31 -0.90 -2.33 -8.71
N THR A 32 -0.31 -1.82 -9.78
CA THR A 32 0.89 -2.43 -10.38
C THR A 32 2.01 -2.50 -9.33
N ALA A 33 2.95 -3.43 -9.50
CA ALA A 33 4.12 -3.52 -8.61
C ALA A 33 4.87 -2.17 -8.55
N GLU A 34 4.93 -1.43 -9.66
CA GLU A 34 5.55 -0.11 -9.69
C GLU A 34 4.78 0.94 -8.86
N ARG A 35 3.44 0.93 -8.91
CA ARG A 35 2.62 1.75 -8.01
C ARG A 35 2.78 1.35 -6.55
N GLN A 36 3.04 0.08 -6.25
CA GLN A 36 3.31 -0.36 -4.87
C GLN A 36 4.67 0.15 -4.39
N LYS A 37 5.71 0.13 -5.25
CA LYS A 37 7.03 0.72 -4.95
C LYS A 37 6.98 2.23 -4.73
N SER A 38 6.31 2.99 -5.60
CA SER A 38 6.21 4.45 -5.43
C SER A 38 5.43 4.83 -4.16
N ARG A 39 4.43 4.04 -3.77
CA ARG A 39 3.77 4.18 -2.45
C ARG A 39 4.70 3.83 -1.30
N ALA A 40 5.52 2.78 -1.44
CA ALA A 40 6.48 2.37 -0.42
C ALA A 40 7.54 3.45 -0.16
N VAL A 41 7.93 4.23 -1.17
CA VAL A 41 8.81 5.40 -1.01
C VAL A 41 8.22 6.47 -0.07
N VAL A 42 6.90 6.72 -0.13
CA VAL A 42 6.22 7.74 0.69
C VAL A 42 5.96 7.25 2.12
N HIS A 43 5.87 5.93 2.33
CA HIS A 43 5.53 5.32 3.61
C HIS A 43 6.62 4.41 4.17
N ASP A 44 7.87 4.58 3.75
CA ASP A 44 9.02 3.85 4.30
C ASP A 44 9.15 4.20 5.80
N PRO A 45 8.99 3.25 6.74
CA PRO A 45 9.12 3.53 8.16
C PRO A 45 10.59 3.73 8.58
N TYR A 46 11.55 3.37 7.71
CA TYR A 46 12.96 3.43 8.01
C TYR A 46 13.55 4.80 7.61
N PRO A 47 14.40 5.41 8.46
CA PRO A 47 15.10 6.63 8.08
C PRO A 47 15.94 6.41 6.82
N LEU A 48 16.10 7.50 6.07
CA LEU A 48 16.95 7.56 4.90
C LEU A 48 18.39 7.90 5.35
N ASN A 49 19.38 7.35 4.63
CA ASN A 49 20.81 7.50 4.98
C ASN A 49 21.33 8.95 4.83
N ASP A 50 20.55 9.85 4.22
CA ASP A 50 20.79 11.29 4.10
C ASP A 50 20.23 12.11 5.29
N ILE A 51 19.38 11.51 6.13
CA ILE A 51 18.71 12.14 7.29
C ILE A 51 19.18 11.52 8.62
N GLY A 52 19.52 10.22 8.65
CA GLY A 52 19.86 9.49 9.86
C GLY A 52 20.88 8.37 9.64
N PRO A 53 21.26 7.65 10.71
CA PRO A 53 22.18 6.52 10.61
C PRO A 53 21.58 5.38 9.78
N GLU A 54 22.44 4.64 9.08
CA GLU A 54 22.03 3.54 8.21
C GLU A 54 21.35 2.39 8.99
N VAL A 55 20.23 1.90 8.45
CA VAL A 55 19.45 0.82 9.06
C VAL A 55 19.98 -0.55 8.63
N ILE A 56 21.03 -1.01 9.30
CA ILE A 56 21.64 -2.32 9.04
C ILE A 56 20.72 -3.43 9.59
N GLY A 57 20.24 -4.30 8.69
CA GLY A 57 19.53 -5.55 9.04
C GLY A 57 18.04 -5.41 9.40
N GLY A 58 17.53 -4.19 9.59
CA GLY A 58 16.09 -3.95 9.77
C GLY A 58 15.30 -3.93 8.45
N ARG A 59 15.89 -3.36 7.40
CA ARG A 59 15.27 -3.29 6.06
C ARG A 59 15.24 -4.68 5.39
N PRO A 60 14.17 -5.04 4.64
CA PRO A 60 14.16 -6.24 3.80
C PRO A 60 15.31 -6.25 2.79
N ARG A 61 15.80 -7.44 2.40
CA ARG A 61 17.02 -7.62 1.60
C ARG A 61 17.06 -6.78 0.32
N GLU A 62 15.96 -6.76 -0.43
CA GLU A 62 15.82 -6.04 -1.71
C GLU A 62 15.63 -4.52 -1.53
N TYR A 63 15.48 -4.05 -0.29
CA TYR A 63 15.22 -2.66 0.11
C TYR A 63 16.25 -2.14 1.14
N PHE A 64 17.37 -2.85 1.29
CA PHE A 64 18.42 -2.53 2.27
C PHE A 64 19.03 -1.15 1.99
N THR A 65 19.35 -0.87 0.73
CA THR A 65 19.84 0.44 0.28
C THR A 65 18.66 1.29 -0.20
N PRO A 66 18.39 2.46 0.42
CA PRO A 66 17.38 3.39 -0.07
C PRO A 66 17.68 3.88 -1.49
N GLN A 67 16.64 4.19 -2.26
CA GLN A 67 16.83 4.85 -3.56
C GLN A 67 17.41 6.26 -3.37
N ALA A 68 18.36 6.61 -4.24
CA ALA A 68 18.92 7.96 -4.33
C ALA A 68 17.82 9.01 -4.58
N GLU A 69 17.98 10.20 -4.00
CA GLU A 69 16.99 11.30 -4.07
C GLU A 69 16.38 11.55 -5.45
N PRO A 70 17.15 11.63 -6.56
CA PRO A 70 16.58 11.90 -7.87
C PRO A 70 15.62 10.81 -8.33
N VAL A 71 15.92 9.53 -8.03
CA VAL A 71 15.04 8.40 -8.37
C VAL A 71 13.80 8.43 -7.48
N ARG A 72 13.99 8.73 -6.19
CA ARG A 72 12.94 8.84 -5.17
C ARG A 72 11.90 9.91 -5.55
N ASN A 73 12.35 11.11 -5.92
CA ASN A 73 11.48 12.22 -6.34
C ASN A 73 10.72 11.89 -7.64
N ASN A 74 11.32 11.15 -8.57
CA ASN A 74 10.65 10.68 -9.78
C ASN A 74 9.60 9.58 -9.51
N ALA A 75 9.80 8.71 -8.50
CA ALA A 75 8.79 7.74 -8.08
C ALA A 75 7.59 8.44 -7.40
N VAL A 76 7.87 9.46 -6.57
CA VAL A 76 6.87 10.29 -5.87
C VAL A 76 6.00 11.09 -6.84
N SER A 77 6.57 11.61 -7.94
CA SER A 77 5.82 12.37 -8.96
C SER A 77 4.91 11.52 -9.86
N GLN A 78 5.10 10.19 -9.88
CA GLN A 78 4.22 9.25 -10.59
C GLN A 78 2.95 8.89 -9.80
N LEU A 79 2.84 9.28 -8.53
CA LEU A 79 1.63 9.08 -7.75
C LEU A 79 0.55 10.11 -8.16
N PRO A 80 -0.72 9.68 -8.34
CA PRO A 80 -1.79 10.61 -8.65
C PRO A 80 -2.01 11.58 -7.49
N SER A 81 -2.37 12.83 -7.77
CA SER A 81 -2.58 13.88 -6.74
C SER A 81 -3.57 13.47 -5.64
N SER A 82 -4.54 12.59 -5.93
CA SER A 82 -5.45 12.00 -4.95
C SER A 82 -4.80 11.08 -3.91
N TYR A 83 -3.49 10.80 -4.01
CA TYR A 83 -2.72 10.03 -3.03
C TYR A 83 -2.28 10.86 -1.81
N TYR A 84 -2.22 12.18 -1.94
CA TYR A 84 -1.78 13.12 -0.89
C TYR A 84 -2.97 13.80 -0.18
N ARG A 85 -4.19 13.28 -0.34
CA ARG A 85 -5.44 13.83 0.22
C ARG A 85 -6.13 12.81 1.12
#